data_AF-A0A875S4U6-F1
#
_entry.id   AF-A0A875S4U6-F1
#
_cell.length_a   1.000
_cell.length_b   1.000
_cell.length_c   1.000
_cell.angle_alpha   90.00
_cell.angle_beta   90.00
_cell.angle_gamma   90.00
#
_symmetry.space_group_name_H-M   'P 1'
#
loop_
_entity.id
_entity.type
_entity.pdbx_description
1 polymer ?
#
loop_
_entity_poly.entity_id
_entity_poly.type
_entity_poly.pdbx_seq_one_letter_code
_entity_poly.pdbx_strand_id
1 'polypeptide(L)'
;MEVTFLSRRLARFSVKGIASKSQTIRHFCRSITHREESDLEVNLTTPMMNSRFLNESQVRSNVQEDTVIERLLDISPPEGELVTKSKYPYAEMADRPWRAYLPEVPRAATAASINDYIGKLTSYRYHPSVYGVIGESLMKIVEATPEVLTKQSYLNIVSHFHFMVQDRKGFDVLDKMAEATQIQQDIDFDNALLSYANCVTDYRPRITRLEKLRDHHVMANNNTWYYVFRMFRRTDPKLQLLKLMDDHGISHQPILYSAVHYLSKTYTPEQLLEYYRREGKTGVNMTAYLFNRLIGTYLGYNRVDEAWNLVKKTHLDPENTLQVNAGTFGVFNRHFADRGELYNCIAFSDLFSKTFGMKSRQFLANDLLNKQLPYIDFFDNWFNLVNVLVDMLRNNTQNKSFINKKTLHKLQDYAKLHGRTDFDPLQFDDEALLLRHELFSKLKWECVEDDGQLPLSLEENSEQFQKAAGLISAPRKGSTTHNPSDFL
;
A
#
# COMPACT_ATOMS: atom_id res chain seq x y z
N MET A 1 29.91 12.75 -47.73
CA MET A 1 30.94 11.81 -47.23
C MET A 1 31.43 12.33 -45.89
N GLU A 2 30.58 12.22 -44.86
CA GLU A 2 30.89 12.42 -43.44
C GLU A 2 29.63 11.99 -42.66
N VAL A 3 29.37 10.68 -42.70
CA VAL A 3 28.30 10.01 -41.96
C VAL A 3 28.93 8.73 -41.39
N THR A 4 29.84 8.87 -40.41
CA THR A 4 30.43 7.70 -39.73
C THR A 4 31.21 8.00 -38.45
N PHE A 5 30.84 9.02 -37.65
CA PHE A 5 31.55 9.29 -36.38
C PHE A 5 30.72 9.30 -35.09
N LEU A 6 29.39 9.16 -35.16
CA LEU A 6 28.52 9.18 -33.98
C LEU A 6 27.93 7.82 -33.56
N SER A 7 28.13 6.75 -34.35
CA SER A 7 27.54 5.42 -34.05
C SER A 7 28.45 4.46 -33.26
N ARG A 8 29.69 4.83 -32.92
CA ARG A 8 30.66 3.94 -32.25
C ARG A 8 30.99 4.27 -30.79
N ARG A 9 30.39 5.32 -30.18
CA ARG A 9 30.61 5.65 -28.75
C ARG A 9 29.51 5.22 -27.79
N LEU A 10 28.40 4.63 -28.28
CA LEU A 10 27.29 4.15 -27.44
C LEU A 10 27.32 2.64 -27.13
N ALA A 11 28.34 1.89 -27.57
CA ALA A 11 28.39 0.42 -27.43
C ALA A 11 29.44 -0.12 -26.43
N ARG A 12 30.06 0.72 -25.59
CA ARG A 12 30.99 0.26 -24.54
C ARG A 12 30.85 1.04 -23.23
N PHE A 13 29.73 0.85 -22.54
CA PHE A 13 29.70 0.94 -21.08
C PHE A 13 29.10 -0.35 -20.52
N SER A 14 29.98 -1.35 -20.46
CA SER A 14 29.74 -2.63 -19.80
C SER A 14 29.69 -2.43 -18.28
N VAL A 15 28.56 -2.85 -17.70
CA VAL A 15 28.38 -3.50 -16.40
C VAL A 15 29.66 -3.62 -15.55
N LYS A 16 30.02 -2.59 -14.76
CA LYS A 16 30.88 -2.71 -13.57
C LYS A 16 30.92 -1.47 -12.63
N GLY A 17 29.90 -0.60 -12.64
CA GLY A 17 29.86 0.63 -11.82
C GLY A 17 28.59 0.85 -10.99
N ILE A 18 27.72 -0.15 -10.85
CA ILE A 18 26.35 0.03 -10.31
C ILE A 18 26.28 -0.12 -8.78
N ALA A 19 27.37 -0.50 -8.11
CA ALA A 19 27.37 -0.69 -6.65
C ALA A 19 27.59 0.58 -5.82
N SER A 20 28.21 1.66 -6.35
CA SER A 20 28.60 2.80 -5.49
C SER A 20 27.65 4.00 -5.48
N LYS A 21 26.69 4.12 -6.41
CA LYS A 21 25.77 5.27 -6.48
C LYS A 21 24.46 5.11 -5.69
N SER A 22 24.14 3.90 -5.23
CA SER A 22 22.96 3.65 -4.36
C SER A 22 23.21 4.04 -2.89
N GLN A 23 24.49 4.12 -2.47
CA GLN A 23 24.87 4.62 -1.14
C GLN A 23 24.77 6.15 -1.02
N THR A 24 25.01 6.90 -2.10
CA THR A 24 25.01 8.38 -2.08
C THR A 24 23.61 8.96 -1.81
N ILE A 25 22.53 8.31 -2.27
CA ILE A 25 21.16 8.77 -2.04
C ILE A 25 20.67 8.42 -0.62
N ARG A 26 21.14 7.32 -0.01
CA ARG A 26 20.87 7.03 1.41
C ARG A 26 21.67 7.95 2.35
N HIS A 27 22.82 8.46 1.91
CA HIS A 27 23.62 9.35 2.74
C HIS A 27 23.05 10.78 2.81
N PHE A 28 22.39 11.25 1.73
CA PHE A 28 21.81 12.60 1.68
C PHE A 28 20.58 12.77 2.59
N CYS A 29 19.80 11.69 2.80
CA CYS A 29 18.68 11.72 3.76
C CYS A 29 19.10 11.57 5.23
N ARG A 30 20.39 11.30 5.52
CA ARG A 30 20.92 11.19 6.89
C ARG A 30 21.71 12.42 7.35
N SER A 31 22.00 13.38 6.47
CA SER A 31 22.87 14.54 6.79
C SER A 31 22.12 15.82 7.21
N ILE A 32 20.80 15.78 7.46
CA ILE A 32 20.02 16.93 7.95
C ILE A 32 19.63 16.76 9.44
N THR A 33 20.40 15.99 10.19
CA THR A 33 20.28 15.92 11.65
C THR A 33 21.67 15.72 12.24
N HIS A 34 22.38 16.81 12.50
CA HIS A 34 23.26 16.96 13.67
C HIS A 34 23.81 18.39 13.72
N ARG A 35 23.36 19.13 14.72
CA ARG A 35 24.18 20.11 15.43
C ARG A 35 23.61 20.19 16.85
N GLU A 36 24.26 19.44 17.74
CA GLU A 36 24.64 19.82 19.10
C GLU A 36 25.15 18.54 19.79
N GLU A 37 26.48 18.45 19.85
CA GLU A 37 27.20 17.55 20.75
C GLU A 37 27.18 18.18 22.13
N SER A 38 26.82 17.41 23.14
CA SER A 38 27.37 17.56 24.49
C SER A 38 27.43 16.18 25.13
N ASP A 39 28.63 15.84 25.60
CA ASP A 39 29.05 14.60 26.22
C ASP A 39 28.14 14.15 27.37
N LEU A 40 27.83 12.85 27.40
CA LEU A 40 27.60 12.06 28.61
C LEU A 40 27.54 10.57 28.24
N GLU A 41 28.65 9.86 28.51
CA GLU A 41 28.59 8.43 28.79
C GLU A 41 27.64 8.20 29.97
N VAL A 42 26.76 7.19 29.88
CA VAL A 42 26.44 6.21 30.95
C VAL A 42 25.17 5.38 30.60
N ASN A 43 25.41 4.06 30.56
CA ASN A 43 24.56 2.91 30.87
C ASN A 43 23.19 2.65 30.21
N LEU A 44 23.16 1.44 29.64
CA LEU A 44 22.01 0.62 29.28
C LEU A 44 21.03 0.44 30.45
N THR A 45 19.78 0.88 30.29
CA THR A 45 18.56 0.21 30.79
C THR A 45 17.28 0.98 30.36
N THR A 46 16.31 0.23 29.83
CA THR A 46 14.84 0.49 29.80
C THR A 46 14.17 1.17 28.58
N PRO A 47 13.12 0.54 27.99
CA PRO A 47 12.28 1.10 26.94
C PRO A 47 11.16 1.99 27.53
N MET A 48 11.41 3.30 27.70
CA MET A 48 10.34 4.27 28.01
C MET A 48 10.43 5.61 27.26
N MET A 49 11.41 5.81 26.38
CA MET A 49 11.57 7.10 25.68
C MET A 49 10.87 7.22 24.31
N ASN A 50 10.26 6.16 23.77
CA ASN A 50 9.60 6.24 22.46
C ASN A 50 8.11 6.62 22.49
N SER A 51 7.43 6.63 23.63
CA SER A 51 6.00 6.96 23.69
C SER A 51 5.71 8.47 23.61
N ARG A 52 6.58 9.32 24.20
CA ARG A 52 6.42 10.79 24.17
C ARG A 52 6.63 11.41 22.79
N PHE A 53 7.66 10.99 22.06
CA PHE A 53 7.93 11.49 20.69
C PHE A 53 6.89 11.02 19.66
N LEU A 54 6.33 9.82 19.83
CA LEU A 54 5.21 9.35 19.01
C LEU A 54 3.92 10.12 19.32
N ASN A 55 3.65 10.42 20.59
CA ASN A 55 2.48 11.21 20.97
C ASN A 55 2.56 12.66 20.48
N GLU A 56 3.69 13.35 20.61
CA GLU A 56 3.79 14.74 20.17
C GLU A 56 3.76 14.90 18.64
N SER A 57 4.38 13.97 17.91
CA SER A 57 4.33 13.97 16.44
C SER A 57 2.93 13.61 15.91
N GLN A 58 2.25 12.66 16.54
CA GLN A 58 0.85 12.36 16.23
C GLN A 58 -0.06 13.56 16.56
N VAL A 59 0.04 14.14 17.76
CA VAL A 59 -0.77 15.30 18.17
C VAL A 59 -0.54 16.51 17.26
N ARG A 60 0.71 16.83 16.88
CA ARG A 60 0.99 17.91 15.92
C ARG A 60 0.46 17.61 14.51
N SER A 61 0.52 16.35 14.08
CA SER A 61 -0.08 15.93 12.80
C SER A 61 -1.60 16.06 12.82
N ASN A 62 -2.25 15.81 13.95
CA ASN A 62 -3.71 15.90 14.09
C ASN A 62 -4.20 17.33 13.85
N VAL A 63 -3.63 18.30 14.57
CA VAL A 63 -4.02 19.71 14.46
C VAL A 63 -3.86 20.24 13.02
N GLN A 64 -2.83 19.77 12.31
CA GLN A 64 -2.57 20.21 10.95
C GLN A 64 -3.54 19.66 9.91
N GLU A 65 -3.95 18.38 10.01
CA GLU A 65 -4.94 17.80 9.10
C GLU A 65 -6.32 18.45 9.30
N ASP A 66 -6.71 18.70 10.55
CA ASP A 66 -7.97 19.37 10.87
C ASP A 66 -7.96 20.83 10.34
N THR A 67 -6.84 21.54 10.49
CA THR A 67 -6.67 22.89 9.91
C THR A 67 -6.81 22.87 8.37
N VAL A 68 -6.32 21.83 7.70
CA VAL A 68 -6.48 21.70 6.24
C VAL A 68 -7.96 21.54 5.87
N ILE A 69 -8.74 20.79 6.65
CA ILE A 69 -10.20 20.67 6.43
C ILE A 69 -10.87 22.03 6.60
N GLU A 70 -10.57 22.76 7.68
CA GLU A 70 -11.10 24.11 7.90
C GLU A 70 -10.81 25.05 6.71
N ARG A 71 -9.56 25.09 6.25
CA ARG A 71 -9.16 25.95 5.12
C ARG A 71 -9.73 25.50 3.78
N LEU A 72 -10.06 24.22 3.62
CA LEU A 72 -10.80 23.74 2.44
C LEU A 72 -12.25 24.21 2.48
N LEU A 73 -12.88 24.21 3.66
CA LEU A 73 -14.25 24.71 3.83
C LEU A 73 -14.35 26.21 3.59
N ASP A 74 -13.32 27.00 3.97
CA ASP A 74 -13.23 28.44 3.68
C ASP A 74 -13.35 28.79 2.18
N ILE A 75 -13.00 27.85 1.30
CA ILE A 75 -13.04 28.02 -0.16
C ILE A 75 -14.08 27.12 -0.82
N SER A 76 -14.97 26.51 -0.05
CA SER A 76 -16.04 25.65 -0.55
C SER A 76 -17.39 26.36 -0.41
N PRO A 77 -18.39 26.00 -1.24
CA PRO A 77 -19.73 26.51 -1.04
C PRO A 77 -20.26 26.05 0.33
N PRO A 78 -21.31 26.68 0.87
CA PRO A 78 -21.95 26.26 2.13
C PRO A 78 -22.34 24.78 2.15
N GLU A 79 -22.43 24.22 3.35
CA GLU A 79 -22.85 22.82 3.55
C GLU A 79 -24.20 22.54 2.86
N GLY A 80 -24.28 21.44 2.11
CA GLY A 80 -25.45 21.07 1.31
C GLY A 80 -25.49 21.67 -0.10
N GLU A 81 -24.60 22.64 -0.42
CA GLU A 81 -24.45 23.15 -1.77
C GLU A 81 -23.40 22.38 -2.58
N LEU A 82 -23.63 22.29 -3.90
CA LEU A 82 -22.81 21.49 -4.80
C LEU A 82 -21.48 22.17 -5.11
N VAL A 83 -20.39 21.43 -4.95
CA VAL A 83 -19.07 21.86 -5.42
C VAL A 83 -18.99 21.77 -6.95
N THR A 84 -18.40 22.78 -7.57
CA THR A 84 -18.23 22.81 -9.03
C THR A 84 -17.36 21.65 -9.52
N LYS A 85 -17.74 21.01 -10.62
CA LYS A 85 -16.94 19.96 -11.25
C LYS A 85 -15.86 20.58 -12.13
N SER A 86 -14.61 20.17 -11.93
CA SER A 86 -13.52 20.48 -12.85
C SER A 86 -13.83 19.90 -14.24
N LYS A 87 -13.43 20.64 -15.28
CA LYS A 87 -13.46 20.15 -16.66
C LYS A 87 -12.33 19.15 -16.93
N TYR A 88 -11.34 19.08 -16.04
CA TYR A 88 -10.18 18.22 -16.17
C TYR A 88 -10.32 17.01 -15.25
N PRO A 89 -10.03 15.80 -15.75
CA PRO A 89 -10.13 14.61 -14.94
C PRO A 89 -9.11 14.65 -13.81
N TYR A 90 -9.52 14.20 -12.62
CA TYR A 90 -8.60 13.94 -11.53
C TYR A 90 -7.54 12.91 -11.96
N ALA A 91 -6.27 13.27 -11.82
CA ALA A 91 -5.15 12.39 -12.12
C ALA A 91 -4.04 12.57 -11.10
N GLU A 92 -3.67 11.49 -10.43
CA GLU A 92 -2.59 11.46 -9.45
C GLU A 92 -1.38 10.73 -10.02
N MET A 93 -0.18 11.31 -9.87
CA MET A 93 1.03 10.72 -10.45
C MET A 93 1.37 9.35 -9.86
N ALA A 94 1.07 9.14 -8.58
CA ALA A 94 1.29 7.87 -7.90
C ALA A 94 0.46 6.71 -8.49
N ASP A 95 -0.71 7.03 -9.05
CA ASP A 95 -1.67 6.05 -9.56
C ASP A 95 -1.48 5.79 -11.08
N ARG A 96 -0.54 6.49 -11.73
CA ARG A 96 -0.28 6.35 -13.18
C ARG A 96 0.31 4.97 -13.52
N PRO A 97 -0.09 4.36 -14.65
CA PRO A 97 0.45 3.09 -15.11
C PRO A 97 1.94 3.19 -15.43
N TRP A 98 2.66 2.08 -15.28
CA TRP A 98 4.09 2.02 -15.58
C TRP A 98 4.34 1.74 -17.07
N ARG A 99 5.37 2.38 -17.65
CA ARG A 99 5.90 2.07 -18.98
C ARG A 99 7.41 1.91 -18.95
N ALA A 100 7.89 0.91 -19.69
CA ALA A 100 9.32 0.60 -19.82
C ALA A 100 10.09 1.63 -20.64
N TYR A 101 9.46 2.15 -21.69
CA TYR A 101 10.11 2.95 -22.72
C TYR A 101 9.43 4.31 -22.85
N LEU A 102 10.25 5.34 -23.07
CA LEU A 102 9.75 6.66 -23.43
C LEU A 102 8.97 6.59 -24.75
N PRO A 103 7.94 7.45 -24.93
CA PRO A 103 7.26 7.57 -26.21
C PRO A 103 8.24 8.06 -27.29
N GLU A 104 7.99 7.65 -28.53
CA GLU A 104 8.73 8.19 -29.68
C GLU A 104 8.48 9.69 -29.84
N VAL A 105 9.54 10.43 -30.15
CA VAL A 105 9.43 11.86 -30.47
C VAL A 105 8.62 12.01 -31.77
N PRO A 106 7.62 12.91 -31.82
CA PRO A 106 6.85 13.15 -33.03
C PRO A 106 7.73 13.50 -34.22
N ARG A 107 7.43 12.92 -35.39
CA ARG A 107 8.16 13.22 -36.64
C ARG A 107 7.79 14.58 -37.24
N ALA A 108 6.58 15.04 -36.97
CA ALA A 108 6.10 16.37 -37.34
C ALA A 108 5.72 17.11 -36.06
N ALA A 109 6.13 18.38 -35.93
CA ALA A 109 5.90 19.21 -34.76
C ALA A 109 4.60 20.04 -34.91
N THR A 110 3.46 19.35 -35.06
CA THR A 110 2.15 20.02 -35.06
C THR A 110 1.63 20.20 -33.64
N ALA A 111 0.76 21.19 -33.41
CA ALA A 111 0.14 21.42 -32.10
C ALA A 111 -0.46 20.12 -31.51
N ALA A 112 -1.21 19.35 -32.29
CA ALA A 112 -1.79 18.09 -31.87
C ALA A 112 -0.72 17.06 -31.44
N SER A 113 0.34 16.90 -32.24
CA SER A 113 1.41 15.94 -31.95
C SER A 113 2.23 16.30 -30.71
N ILE A 114 2.45 17.59 -30.47
CA ILE A 114 3.20 18.09 -29.30
C ILE A 114 2.37 17.84 -28.03
N ASN A 115 1.08 18.19 -28.04
CA ASN A 115 0.19 17.97 -26.90
C ASN A 115 0.00 16.47 -26.60
N ASP A 116 -0.13 15.62 -27.63
CA ASP A 116 -0.16 14.16 -27.45
C ASP A 116 1.16 13.62 -26.85
N TYR A 117 2.31 14.13 -27.30
CA TYR A 117 3.61 13.74 -26.78
C TYR A 117 3.78 14.12 -25.30
N ILE A 118 3.38 15.34 -24.91
CA ILE A 118 3.34 15.76 -23.49
C ILE A 118 2.42 14.83 -22.70
N GLY A 119 1.23 14.54 -23.23
CA GLY A 119 0.28 13.61 -22.63
C GLY A 119 0.91 12.25 -22.38
N LYS A 120 1.65 11.69 -23.34
CA LYS A 120 2.38 10.43 -23.18
C LYS A 120 3.52 10.54 -22.16
N LEU A 121 4.32 11.60 -22.18
CA LEU A 121 5.41 11.79 -21.21
C LEU A 121 4.93 11.93 -19.77
N THR A 122 3.72 12.45 -19.57
CA THR A 122 3.20 12.74 -18.24
C THR A 122 2.25 11.65 -17.74
N SER A 123 1.44 11.01 -18.58
CA SER A 123 0.41 10.05 -18.15
C SER A 123 0.93 8.71 -17.64
N TYR A 124 2.24 8.44 -17.71
CA TYR A 124 2.86 7.20 -17.26
C TYR A 124 3.96 7.43 -16.23
N ARG A 125 4.23 6.41 -15.41
CA ARG A 125 5.44 6.31 -14.60
C ARG A 125 6.54 5.63 -15.41
N TYR A 126 7.74 6.19 -15.33
CA TYR A 126 8.93 5.70 -16.02
C TYR A 126 10.01 5.31 -15.03
N HIS A 127 11.08 4.67 -15.51
CA HIS A 127 12.24 4.40 -14.67
C HIS A 127 12.90 5.72 -14.20
N PRO A 128 13.34 5.84 -12.94
CA PRO A 128 13.91 7.10 -12.43
C PRO A 128 15.09 7.66 -13.22
N SER A 129 15.84 6.81 -13.91
CA SER A 129 16.98 7.24 -14.75
C SER A 129 16.59 8.14 -15.92
N VAL A 130 15.32 8.13 -16.36
CA VAL A 130 14.86 8.95 -17.50
C VAL A 130 14.13 10.23 -17.05
N TYR A 131 13.92 10.44 -15.76
CA TYR A 131 13.18 11.61 -15.27
C TYR A 131 13.85 12.95 -15.63
N GLY A 132 15.18 13.00 -15.63
CA GLY A 132 15.92 14.19 -16.10
C GLY A 132 15.61 14.52 -17.56
N VAL A 133 15.62 13.49 -18.42
CA VAL A 133 15.32 13.63 -19.86
C VAL A 133 13.87 14.06 -20.10
N ILE A 134 12.92 13.54 -19.32
CA ILE A 134 11.52 13.97 -19.39
C ILE A 134 11.42 15.45 -19.01
N GLY A 135 11.98 15.84 -17.85
CA GLY A 135 11.93 17.22 -17.39
C GLY A 135 12.57 18.21 -18.36
N GLU A 136 13.72 17.87 -18.95
CA GLU A 136 14.36 18.70 -19.98
C GLU A 136 13.53 18.80 -21.26
N SER A 137 12.94 17.68 -21.70
CA SER A 137 12.06 17.67 -22.88
C SER A 137 10.84 18.56 -22.66
N LEU A 138 10.21 18.50 -21.48
CA LEU A 138 9.05 19.33 -21.16
C LEU A 138 9.40 20.83 -21.13
N MET A 139 10.53 21.22 -20.51
CA MET A 139 10.97 22.61 -20.52
C MET A 139 11.25 23.11 -21.94
N LYS A 140 11.98 22.34 -22.75
CA LYS A 140 12.28 22.70 -24.15
C LYS A 140 11.01 22.91 -24.97
N ILE A 141 9.98 22.08 -24.75
CA ILE A 141 8.69 22.23 -25.45
C ILE A 141 7.98 23.52 -25.03
N VAL A 142 7.96 23.84 -23.73
CA VAL A 142 7.37 25.07 -23.19
C VAL A 142 8.12 26.32 -23.68
N GLU A 143 9.44 26.26 -23.75
CA GLU A 143 10.27 27.37 -24.24
C GLU A 143 10.12 27.60 -25.75
N ALA A 144 10.06 26.52 -26.53
CA ALA A 144 10.08 26.60 -27.99
C ALA A 144 8.69 26.86 -28.62
N THR A 145 7.62 26.39 -27.98
CA THR A 145 6.27 26.41 -28.57
C THR A 145 5.16 26.70 -27.53
N PRO A 146 5.29 27.70 -26.66
CA PRO A 146 4.31 27.94 -25.59
C PRO A 146 2.88 28.20 -26.10
N GLU A 147 2.74 28.84 -27.26
CA GLU A 147 1.46 29.24 -27.87
C GLU A 147 0.62 28.09 -28.41
N VAL A 148 1.23 26.93 -28.70
CA VAL A 148 0.51 25.75 -29.20
C VAL A 148 0.08 24.79 -28.09
N LEU A 149 0.49 25.05 -26.85
CA LEU A 149 0.17 24.20 -25.71
C LEU A 149 -1.23 24.50 -25.20
N THR A 150 -1.99 23.43 -24.97
CA THR A 150 -3.31 23.52 -24.34
C THR A 150 -3.18 23.68 -22.83
N LYS A 151 -4.22 24.22 -22.16
CA LYS A 151 -4.30 24.26 -20.69
C LYS A 151 -4.04 22.89 -20.05
N GLN A 152 -4.55 21.80 -20.65
CA GLN A 152 -4.31 20.44 -20.17
C GLN A 152 -2.82 20.06 -20.20
N SER A 153 -2.09 20.46 -21.24
CA SER A 153 -0.65 20.22 -21.34
C SER A 153 0.12 21.00 -20.28
N TYR A 154 -0.21 22.28 -20.05
CA TYR A 154 0.37 23.05 -18.96
C TYR A 154 0.09 22.41 -17.59
N LEU A 155 -1.15 22.01 -17.31
CA LEU A 155 -1.52 21.30 -16.07
C LEU A 155 -0.71 20.02 -15.88
N ASN A 156 -0.53 19.23 -16.95
CA ASN A 156 0.23 17.99 -16.91
C ASN A 156 1.71 18.23 -16.61
N ILE A 157 2.30 19.29 -17.18
CA ILE A 157 3.69 19.68 -16.97
C ILE A 157 3.91 20.19 -15.55
N VAL A 158 3.05 21.10 -15.07
CA VAL A 158 3.12 21.63 -13.70
C VAL A 158 2.97 20.51 -12.68
N SER A 159 1.99 19.61 -12.87
CA SER A 159 1.81 18.44 -12.02
C SER A 159 3.04 17.52 -12.02
N HIS A 160 3.69 17.36 -13.17
CA HIS A 160 4.93 16.57 -13.27
C HIS A 160 6.05 17.17 -12.43
N PHE A 161 6.33 18.47 -12.59
CA PHE A 161 7.38 19.10 -11.82
C PHE A 161 7.07 19.13 -10.32
N HIS A 162 5.81 19.35 -9.93
CA HIS A 162 5.40 19.30 -8.53
C HIS A 162 5.64 17.93 -7.89
N PHE A 163 5.19 16.84 -8.55
CA PHE A 163 5.41 15.48 -8.07
C PHE A 163 6.90 15.13 -7.91
N MET A 164 7.73 15.68 -8.80
CA MET A 164 9.19 15.52 -8.79
C MET A 164 9.91 16.45 -7.81
N VAL A 165 9.18 17.25 -7.03
CA VAL A 165 9.70 18.24 -6.08
C VAL A 165 10.59 19.28 -6.78
N GLN A 166 10.17 19.69 -7.98
CA GLN A 166 10.81 20.71 -8.81
C GLN A 166 9.88 21.92 -8.98
N ASP A 167 9.23 22.36 -7.90
CA ASP A 167 8.23 23.43 -7.91
C ASP A 167 8.72 24.70 -8.61
N ARG A 168 10.01 25.05 -8.48
CA ARG A 168 10.62 26.17 -9.22
C ARG A 168 10.39 26.06 -10.73
N LYS A 169 10.64 24.90 -11.33
CA LYS A 169 10.37 24.68 -12.76
C LYS A 169 8.88 24.71 -13.08
N GLY A 170 8.05 24.24 -12.15
CA GLY A 170 6.59 24.38 -12.27
C GLY A 170 6.17 25.85 -12.34
N PHE A 171 6.77 26.72 -11.51
CA PHE A 171 6.54 28.17 -11.57
C PHE A 171 7.12 28.80 -12.84
N ASP A 172 8.34 28.42 -13.27
CA ASP A 172 8.90 28.90 -14.53
C ASP A 172 7.97 28.58 -15.74
N VAL A 173 7.30 27.44 -15.72
CA VAL A 173 6.29 27.04 -16.72
C VAL A 173 5.04 27.93 -16.65
N LEU A 174 4.58 28.28 -15.44
CA LEU A 174 3.43 29.17 -15.25
C LEU A 174 3.74 30.60 -15.70
N ASP A 175 4.93 31.11 -15.37
CA ASP A 175 5.39 32.42 -15.83
C ASP A 175 5.43 32.45 -17.36
N LYS A 176 5.99 31.41 -17.99
CA LYS A 176 6.03 31.32 -19.45
C LYS A 176 4.65 31.24 -20.09
N MET A 177 3.73 30.50 -19.47
CA MET A 177 2.33 30.43 -19.92
C MET A 177 1.65 31.80 -19.87
N ALA A 178 1.84 32.54 -18.78
CA ALA A 178 1.25 33.87 -18.58
C ALA A 178 1.82 34.91 -19.55
N GLU A 179 3.13 34.83 -19.85
CA GLU A 179 3.78 35.73 -20.80
C GLU A 179 3.36 35.47 -22.26
N ALA A 180 3.21 34.20 -22.64
CA ALA A 180 3.10 33.81 -24.05
C ALA A 180 1.69 33.44 -24.51
N THR A 181 0.71 33.34 -23.59
CA THR A 181 -0.63 32.84 -23.91
C THR A 181 -1.73 33.64 -23.22
N GLN A 182 -2.98 33.40 -23.62
CA GLN A 182 -4.18 33.93 -22.95
C GLN A 182 -4.75 32.98 -21.88
N ILE A 183 -4.02 31.90 -21.55
CA ILE A 183 -4.47 30.93 -20.56
C ILE A 183 -4.27 31.53 -19.17
N GLN A 184 -5.37 31.71 -18.45
CA GLN A 184 -5.33 32.20 -17.08
C GLN A 184 -5.04 31.05 -16.11
N GLN A 185 -4.24 31.35 -15.08
CA GLN A 185 -4.12 30.49 -13.93
C GLN A 185 -5.45 30.50 -13.15
N ASP A 186 -5.96 29.33 -12.84
CA ASP A 186 -7.18 29.13 -12.05
C ASP A 186 -7.01 27.95 -11.10
N ILE A 187 -8.10 27.57 -10.42
CA ILE A 187 -8.12 26.51 -9.40
C ILE A 187 -7.49 25.18 -9.87
N ASP A 188 -7.52 24.83 -11.16
CA ASP A 188 -6.94 23.58 -11.63
C ASP A 188 -5.40 23.58 -11.53
N PHE A 189 -4.76 24.75 -11.71
CA PHE A 189 -3.33 24.89 -11.53
C PHE A 189 -2.94 24.83 -10.05
N ASP A 190 -3.73 25.43 -9.17
CA ASP A 190 -3.52 25.29 -7.73
C ASP A 190 -3.74 23.86 -7.24
N ASN A 191 -4.70 23.14 -7.82
CA ASN A 191 -4.88 21.70 -7.59
C ASN A 191 -3.66 20.88 -7.99
N ALA A 192 -3.03 21.18 -9.14
CA ALA A 192 -1.79 20.51 -9.54
C ALA A 192 -0.68 20.69 -8.49
N LEU A 193 -0.61 21.86 -7.86
CA LEU A 193 0.35 22.17 -6.81
C LEU A 193 -0.07 21.68 -5.41
N LEU A 194 -1.35 21.37 -5.19
CA LEU A 194 -1.86 20.72 -3.96
C LEU A 194 -1.71 19.20 -3.97
N SER A 195 -1.46 18.62 -5.15
CA SER A 195 -1.36 17.17 -5.35
C SER A 195 -0.25 16.50 -4.52
N TYR A 196 -0.18 15.17 -4.56
CA TYR A 196 0.86 14.48 -3.82
C TYR A 196 2.25 14.77 -4.42
N ALA A 197 3.15 15.37 -3.63
CA ALA A 197 4.57 15.46 -3.95
C ALA A 197 5.37 14.38 -3.23
N ASN A 198 6.36 13.79 -3.92
CA ASN A 198 7.20 12.76 -3.30
C ASN A 198 7.91 13.29 -2.05
N CYS A 199 7.87 12.51 -0.97
CA CYS A 199 8.58 12.77 0.29
C CYS A 199 8.18 14.07 1.03
N VAL A 200 7.13 14.78 0.60
CA VAL A 200 6.63 15.96 1.33
C VAL A 200 5.61 15.51 2.38
N THR A 201 5.92 15.82 3.64
CA THR A 201 5.11 15.40 4.80
C THR A 201 4.51 16.57 5.57
N ASP A 202 4.90 17.79 5.23
CA ASP A 202 4.49 19.03 5.89
C ASP A 202 3.17 19.55 5.30
N TYR A 203 2.23 19.87 6.17
CA TYR A 203 0.94 20.45 5.79
C TYR A 203 1.00 21.98 5.65
N ARG A 204 2.01 22.67 6.21
CA ARG A 204 2.10 24.15 6.17
C ARG A 204 2.05 24.73 4.76
N PRO A 205 2.80 24.23 3.75
CA PRO A 205 2.71 24.76 2.39
C PRO A 205 1.32 24.59 1.77
N ARG A 206 0.58 23.56 2.20
CA ARG A 206 -0.77 23.24 1.70
C ARG A 206 -1.79 24.18 2.35
N ILE A 207 -1.70 24.38 3.67
CA ILE A 207 -2.49 25.35 4.43
C ILE A 207 -2.30 26.75 3.84
N THR A 208 -1.05 27.21 3.66
CA THR A 208 -0.75 28.52 3.07
C THR A 208 -1.33 28.66 1.66
N ARG A 209 -1.37 27.59 0.87
CA ARG A 209 -1.99 27.64 -0.46
C ARG A 209 -3.51 27.77 -0.38
N LEU A 210 -4.17 27.02 0.49
CA LEU A 210 -5.62 27.15 0.70
C LEU A 210 -6.00 28.54 1.23
N GLU A 211 -5.21 29.11 2.15
CA GLU A 211 -5.37 30.48 2.64
C GLU A 211 -5.24 31.50 1.50
N LYS A 212 -4.25 31.34 0.61
CA LYS A 212 -4.13 32.19 -0.59
C LYS A 212 -5.35 32.08 -1.50
N LEU A 213 -5.91 30.88 -1.70
CA LEU A 213 -7.12 30.72 -2.53
C LEU A 213 -8.30 31.47 -1.92
N ARG A 214 -8.48 31.39 -0.59
CA ARG A 214 -9.49 32.16 0.14
C ARG A 214 -9.29 33.66 -0.05
N ASP A 215 -8.07 34.16 0.17
CA ASP A 215 -7.76 35.58 0.11
C ASP A 215 -7.94 36.16 -1.31
N HIS A 216 -7.84 35.33 -2.35
CA HIS A 216 -8.11 35.69 -3.74
C HIS A 216 -9.53 35.31 -4.22
N HIS A 217 -10.41 34.87 -3.32
CA HIS A 217 -11.78 34.45 -3.62
C HIS A 217 -11.88 33.36 -4.70
N VAL A 218 -10.92 32.43 -4.73
CA VAL A 218 -10.92 31.29 -5.65
C VAL A 218 -11.60 30.11 -4.97
N MET A 219 -12.73 29.67 -5.54
CA MET A 219 -13.50 28.55 -5.01
C MET A 219 -12.89 27.19 -5.39
N ALA A 220 -12.94 26.24 -4.46
CA ALA A 220 -12.60 24.86 -4.68
C ALA A 220 -13.52 24.20 -5.71
N ASN A 221 -12.95 23.29 -6.48
CA ASN A 221 -13.70 22.35 -7.31
C ASN A 221 -13.50 20.92 -6.78
N ASN A 222 -14.21 19.95 -7.34
CA ASN A 222 -14.12 18.56 -6.88
C ASN A 222 -12.70 17.97 -6.88
N ASN A 223 -11.80 18.43 -7.76
CA ASN A 223 -10.41 17.97 -7.76
C ASN A 223 -9.62 18.47 -6.55
N THR A 224 -9.93 19.68 -6.06
CA THR A 224 -9.36 20.21 -4.81
C THR A 224 -9.61 19.25 -3.65
N TRP A 225 -10.85 18.77 -3.54
CA TRP A 225 -11.26 17.80 -2.53
C TRP A 225 -10.54 16.46 -2.66
N TYR A 226 -10.37 15.93 -3.87
CA TYR A 226 -9.63 14.68 -4.07
C TYR A 226 -8.15 14.80 -3.68
N TYR A 227 -7.49 15.91 -4.03
CA TYR A 227 -6.09 16.13 -3.65
C TYR A 227 -5.93 16.30 -2.13
N VAL A 228 -6.87 17.00 -1.47
CA VAL A 228 -6.94 17.08 0.01
C VAL A 228 -7.22 15.72 0.65
N PHE A 229 -8.10 14.91 0.09
CA PHE A 229 -8.33 13.57 0.58
C PHE A 229 -7.06 12.72 0.56
N ARG A 230 -6.29 12.78 -0.53
CA ARG A 230 -5.10 11.94 -0.72
C ARG A 230 -3.94 12.28 0.21
N MET A 231 -3.80 13.55 0.58
CA MET A 231 -2.68 13.99 1.44
C MET A 231 -2.83 13.59 2.90
N PHE A 232 -4.05 13.35 3.38
CA PHE A 232 -4.25 12.86 4.73
C PHE A 232 -3.66 11.47 4.92
N ARG A 233 -3.14 11.23 6.12
CA ARG A 233 -2.52 9.98 6.55
C ARG A 233 -3.39 9.26 7.55
N ARG A 234 -4.11 10.01 8.38
CA ARG A 234 -4.97 9.45 9.41
C ARG A 234 -6.33 9.03 8.86
N THR A 235 -6.94 8.11 9.60
CA THR A 235 -8.27 7.58 9.28
C THR A 235 -9.34 8.64 9.55
N ASP A 236 -9.33 9.28 10.71
CA ASP A 236 -10.45 10.14 11.14
C ASP A 236 -10.69 11.34 10.20
N PRO A 237 -9.66 12.14 9.84
CA PRO A 237 -9.84 13.25 8.90
C PRO A 237 -10.29 12.80 7.51
N LYS A 238 -9.87 11.61 7.07
CA LYS A 238 -10.36 11.02 5.80
C LYS A 238 -11.82 10.64 5.88
N LEU A 239 -12.27 10.05 6.98
CA LEU A 239 -13.69 9.69 7.15
C LEU A 239 -14.55 10.95 7.24
N GLN A 240 -14.10 11.97 7.96
CA GLN A 240 -14.76 13.28 8.00
C GLN A 240 -14.86 13.88 6.59
N LEU A 241 -13.77 13.86 5.82
CA LEU A 241 -13.76 14.42 4.47
C LEU A 241 -14.68 13.65 3.52
N LEU A 242 -14.77 12.32 3.63
CA LEU A 242 -15.71 11.53 2.82
C LEU A 242 -17.17 11.89 3.14
N LYS A 243 -17.50 12.17 4.40
CA LYS A 243 -18.83 12.64 4.77
C LYS A 243 -19.12 14.01 4.13
N LEU A 244 -18.19 14.96 4.28
CA LEU A 244 -18.32 16.30 3.69
C LEU A 244 -18.41 16.24 2.14
N MET A 245 -17.70 15.31 1.52
CA MET A 245 -17.81 15.08 0.07
C MET A 245 -19.21 14.62 -0.33
N ASP A 246 -19.84 13.73 0.44
CA ASP A 246 -21.25 13.36 0.23
C ASP A 246 -22.16 14.59 0.39
N ASP A 247 -21.96 15.41 1.42
CA ASP A 247 -22.75 16.63 1.69
C ASP A 247 -22.64 17.69 0.56
N HIS A 248 -21.50 17.74 -0.12
CA HIS A 248 -21.24 18.63 -1.27
C HIS A 248 -21.51 17.99 -2.65
N GLY A 249 -22.10 16.77 -2.68
CA GLY A 249 -22.41 16.07 -3.93
C GLY A 249 -21.20 15.66 -4.76
N ILE A 250 -20.05 15.41 -4.11
CA ILE A 250 -18.80 15.00 -4.74
C ILE A 250 -18.71 13.48 -4.80
N SER A 251 -18.65 12.92 -6.01
CA SER A 251 -18.53 11.47 -6.20
C SER A 251 -17.21 10.91 -5.66
N HIS A 252 -17.25 9.77 -4.98
CA HIS A 252 -16.04 9.11 -4.51
C HIS A 252 -15.33 8.27 -5.57
N GLN A 253 -15.88 8.13 -6.80
CA GLN A 253 -15.30 7.29 -7.86
C GLN A 253 -13.78 7.51 -8.07
N PRO A 254 -13.27 8.76 -8.17
CA PRO A 254 -11.85 8.98 -8.46
C PRO A 254 -10.91 8.54 -7.34
N ILE A 255 -11.41 8.45 -6.11
CA ILE A 255 -10.65 8.08 -4.92
C ILE A 255 -11.13 6.75 -4.30
N LEU A 256 -12.02 6.02 -4.98
CA LEU A 256 -12.76 4.89 -4.44
C LEU A 256 -11.87 3.87 -3.71
N TYR A 257 -10.80 3.41 -4.36
CA TYR A 257 -9.89 2.40 -3.81
C TYR A 257 -9.20 2.87 -2.52
N SER A 258 -8.92 4.17 -2.44
CA SER A 258 -8.35 4.81 -1.26
C SER A 258 -9.42 4.97 -0.19
N ALA A 259 -10.62 5.47 -0.52
CA ALA A 259 -11.75 5.56 0.42
C ALA A 259 -12.06 4.20 1.07
N VAL A 260 -12.21 3.15 0.26
CA VAL A 260 -12.51 1.79 0.73
C VAL A 260 -11.44 1.23 1.67
N HIS A 261 -10.17 1.62 1.51
CA HIS A 261 -9.12 1.23 2.46
C HIS A 261 -9.42 1.66 3.89
N TYR A 262 -10.05 2.82 4.08
CA TYR A 262 -10.39 3.38 5.39
C TYR A 262 -11.79 2.97 5.83
N LEU A 263 -12.77 3.01 4.92
CA LEU A 263 -14.15 2.61 5.20
C LEU A 263 -14.24 1.15 5.65
N SER A 264 -13.53 0.22 5.00
CA SER A 264 -13.55 -1.21 5.38
C SER A 264 -13.04 -1.52 6.80
N LYS A 265 -12.40 -0.56 7.48
CA LYS A 265 -11.96 -0.72 8.88
C LYS A 265 -12.99 -0.22 9.90
N THR A 266 -13.99 0.52 9.45
CA THR A 266 -14.97 1.19 10.32
C THR A 266 -16.40 0.79 10.01
N TYR A 267 -16.71 0.50 8.75
CA TYR A 267 -18.03 0.09 8.31
C TYR A 267 -18.31 -1.36 8.69
N THR A 268 -19.58 -1.68 8.92
CA THR A 268 -20.07 -3.07 8.87
C THR A 268 -20.03 -3.59 7.42
N PRO A 269 -20.10 -4.90 7.21
CA PRO A 269 -20.19 -5.45 5.86
C PRO A 269 -21.36 -4.89 5.05
N GLU A 270 -22.52 -4.69 5.68
CA GLU A 270 -23.72 -4.14 5.05
C GLU A 270 -23.51 -2.69 4.62
N GLN A 271 -22.93 -1.86 5.49
CA GLN A 271 -22.60 -0.47 5.16
C GLN A 271 -21.61 -0.38 4.00
N LEU A 272 -20.62 -1.29 3.97
CA LEU A 272 -19.64 -1.33 2.89
C LEU A 272 -20.25 -1.82 1.56
N LEU A 273 -21.17 -2.78 1.62
CA LEU A 273 -21.94 -3.23 0.45
C LEU A 273 -22.84 -2.13 -0.10
N GLU A 274 -23.52 -1.38 0.77
CA GLU A 274 -24.34 -0.25 0.34
C GLU A 274 -23.49 0.84 -0.31
N TYR A 275 -22.33 1.13 0.29
CA TYR A 275 -21.34 2.01 -0.32
C TYR A 275 -20.90 1.51 -1.71
N TYR A 276 -20.65 0.21 -1.89
CA TYR A 276 -20.35 -0.36 -3.20
C TYR A 276 -21.52 -0.23 -4.19
N ARG A 277 -22.78 -0.43 -3.76
CA ARG A 277 -23.96 -0.20 -4.61
C ARG A 277 -24.04 1.25 -5.08
N ARG A 278 -23.93 2.20 -4.15
CA ARG A 278 -23.94 3.64 -4.44
C ARG A 278 -22.87 4.02 -5.45
N GLU A 279 -21.70 3.41 -5.35
CA GLU A 279 -20.55 3.63 -6.24
C GLU A 279 -20.56 2.71 -7.49
N GLY A 280 -21.66 2.01 -7.78
CA GLY A 280 -21.81 1.17 -8.98
C GLY A 280 -20.85 -0.03 -9.06
N LYS A 281 -20.32 -0.49 -7.93
CA LYS A 281 -19.37 -1.62 -7.83
C LYS A 281 -20.03 -2.91 -7.35
N THR A 282 -21.02 -3.36 -8.10
CA THR A 282 -21.74 -4.62 -7.84
C THR A 282 -21.48 -5.67 -8.91
N GLY A 283 -21.58 -6.95 -8.53
CA GLY A 283 -21.47 -8.08 -9.46
C GLY A 283 -20.20 -8.00 -10.31
N VAL A 284 -20.37 -8.01 -11.63
CA VAL A 284 -19.29 -7.98 -12.64
C VAL A 284 -18.34 -6.77 -12.55
N ASN A 285 -18.77 -5.67 -11.92
CA ASN A 285 -17.95 -4.45 -11.78
C ASN A 285 -17.10 -4.44 -10.50
N MET A 286 -17.25 -5.43 -9.64
CA MET A 286 -16.48 -5.55 -8.40
C MET A 286 -15.09 -6.13 -8.69
N THR A 287 -14.04 -5.44 -8.27
CA THR A 287 -12.67 -5.95 -8.41
C THR A 287 -12.27 -6.83 -7.23
N ALA A 288 -11.28 -7.69 -7.44
CA ALA A 288 -10.74 -8.54 -6.38
C ALA A 288 -10.22 -7.76 -5.17
N TYR A 289 -9.74 -6.52 -5.36
CA TYR A 289 -9.36 -5.65 -4.25
C TYR A 289 -10.58 -5.30 -3.37
N LEU A 290 -11.68 -4.84 -3.98
CA LEU A 290 -12.90 -4.45 -3.25
C LEU A 290 -13.53 -5.66 -2.56
N PHE A 291 -13.53 -6.80 -3.24
CA PHE A 291 -14.03 -8.05 -2.69
C PHE A 291 -13.21 -8.52 -1.47
N ASN A 292 -11.88 -8.52 -1.57
CA ASN A 292 -11.01 -8.88 -0.45
C ASN A 292 -11.15 -7.91 0.73
N ARG A 293 -11.47 -6.63 0.49
CA ARG A 293 -11.79 -5.66 1.56
C ARG A 293 -13.09 -5.99 2.27
N LEU A 294 -14.11 -6.37 1.51
CA LEU A 294 -15.40 -6.80 2.06
C LEU A 294 -15.23 -8.06 2.93
N ILE A 295 -14.52 -9.07 2.43
CA ILE A 295 -14.19 -10.28 3.19
C ILE A 295 -13.47 -9.92 4.50
N GLY A 296 -12.46 -9.04 4.43
CA GLY A 296 -11.76 -8.56 5.60
C GLY A 296 -12.68 -7.87 6.61
N THR A 297 -13.74 -7.21 6.14
CA THR A 297 -14.76 -6.58 6.98
C THR A 297 -15.60 -7.64 7.69
N TYR A 298 -16.14 -8.64 6.97
CA TYR A 298 -16.87 -9.76 7.61
C TYR A 298 -16.02 -10.45 8.69
N LEU A 299 -14.76 -10.73 8.37
CA LEU A 299 -13.81 -11.34 9.30
C LEU A 299 -13.47 -10.44 10.49
N GLY A 300 -13.45 -9.11 10.32
CA GLY A 300 -13.29 -8.15 11.41
C GLY A 300 -14.43 -8.21 12.42
N TYR A 301 -15.65 -8.52 11.96
CA TYR A 301 -16.85 -8.74 12.79
C TYR A 301 -17.05 -10.21 13.21
N ASN A 302 -16.02 -11.05 13.05
CA ASN A 302 -16.06 -12.48 13.40
C ASN A 302 -17.14 -13.30 12.67
N ARG A 303 -17.58 -12.83 11.49
CA ARG A 303 -18.60 -13.49 10.63
C ARG A 303 -17.90 -14.37 9.58
N VAL A 304 -17.15 -15.36 10.05
CA VAL A 304 -16.26 -16.18 9.21
C VAL A 304 -17.03 -17.05 8.23
N ASP A 305 -18.12 -17.67 8.65
CA ASP A 305 -18.95 -18.53 7.79
C ASP A 305 -19.61 -17.73 6.65
N GLU A 306 -20.10 -16.53 6.95
CA GLU A 306 -20.67 -15.65 5.95
C GLU A 306 -19.62 -15.18 4.93
N ALA A 307 -18.41 -14.85 5.41
CA ALA A 307 -17.29 -14.55 4.52
C ALA A 307 -16.96 -15.74 3.62
N TRP A 308 -16.92 -16.95 4.18
CA TRP A 308 -16.60 -18.17 3.44
C TRP A 308 -17.66 -18.50 2.39
N ASN A 309 -18.94 -18.45 2.76
CA ASN A 309 -20.06 -18.69 1.87
C ASN A 309 -20.12 -17.63 0.76
N LEU A 310 -19.83 -16.36 1.08
CA LEU A 310 -19.70 -15.31 0.07
C LEU A 310 -18.60 -15.63 -0.95
N VAL A 311 -17.43 -16.09 -0.49
CA VAL A 311 -16.30 -16.48 -1.36
C VAL A 311 -16.67 -17.66 -2.25
N LYS A 312 -17.23 -18.74 -1.68
CA LYS A 312 -17.70 -19.91 -2.45
C LYS A 312 -18.70 -19.50 -3.52
N LYS A 313 -19.78 -18.81 -3.13
CA LYS A 313 -20.83 -18.37 -4.04
C LYS A 313 -20.28 -17.50 -5.16
N THR A 314 -19.36 -16.57 -4.84
CA THR A 314 -18.76 -15.68 -5.84
C THR A 314 -17.92 -16.44 -6.85
N HIS A 315 -17.10 -17.40 -6.41
CA HIS A 315 -16.19 -18.14 -7.30
C HIS A 315 -16.88 -19.22 -8.13
N LEU A 316 -17.87 -19.88 -7.53
CA LEU A 316 -18.56 -21.03 -8.12
C LEU A 316 -19.75 -20.62 -9.00
N ASP A 317 -20.16 -19.35 -8.96
CA ASP A 317 -21.17 -18.81 -9.87
C ASP A 317 -20.60 -18.70 -11.30
N PRO A 318 -21.12 -19.46 -12.28
CA PRO A 318 -20.61 -19.47 -13.65
C PRO A 318 -20.80 -18.13 -14.37
N GLU A 319 -21.76 -17.30 -13.94
CA GLU A 319 -22.03 -15.99 -14.52
C GLU A 319 -21.12 -14.90 -13.93
N ASN A 320 -20.30 -15.23 -12.93
CA ASN A 320 -19.44 -14.27 -12.25
C ASN A 320 -18.01 -14.28 -12.80
N THR A 321 -17.57 -13.10 -13.26
CA THR A 321 -16.20 -12.90 -13.76
C THR A 321 -15.17 -12.75 -12.65
N LEU A 322 -15.61 -12.52 -11.41
CA LEU A 322 -14.72 -12.33 -10.27
C LEU A 322 -14.23 -13.67 -9.73
N GLN A 323 -12.92 -13.89 -9.86
CA GLN A 323 -12.26 -15.11 -9.38
C GLN A 323 -11.48 -14.85 -8.10
N VAL A 324 -11.54 -15.80 -7.16
CA VAL A 324 -10.77 -15.72 -5.92
C VAL A 324 -9.28 -15.83 -6.22
N ASN A 325 -8.45 -15.21 -5.38
CA ASN A 325 -7.01 -15.19 -5.62
C ASN A 325 -6.22 -15.37 -4.31
N ALA A 326 -4.89 -15.34 -4.42
CA ALA A 326 -4.00 -15.46 -3.27
C ALA A 326 -4.24 -14.36 -2.22
N GLY A 327 -4.73 -13.19 -2.64
CA GLY A 327 -5.17 -12.12 -1.75
C GLY A 327 -6.37 -12.54 -0.90
N THR A 328 -7.36 -13.22 -1.49
CA THR A 328 -8.53 -13.77 -0.78
C THR A 328 -8.09 -14.73 0.32
N PHE A 329 -7.24 -15.71 -0.02
CA PHE A 329 -6.65 -16.64 0.96
C PHE A 329 -5.91 -15.88 2.07
N GLY A 330 -5.08 -14.90 1.70
CA GLY A 330 -4.27 -14.13 2.64
C GLY A 330 -5.08 -13.29 3.64
N VAL A 331 -6.33 -12.93 3.33
CA VAL A 331 -7.20 -12.22 4.29
C VAL A 331 -7.69 -13.16 5.40
N PHE A 332 -8.19 -14.36 5.05
CA PHE A 332 -8.57 -15.39 6.03
C PHE A 332 -7.37 -15.86 6.85
N ASN A 333 -6.26 -16.16 6.18
CA ASN A 333 -5.07 -16.66 6.84
C ASN A 333 -4.57 -15.67 7.90
N ARG A 334 -4.64 -14.36 7.63
CA ARG A 334 -4.31 -13.32 8.61
C ARG A 334 -5.30 -13.28 9.77
N HIS A 335 -6.61 -13.40 9.49
CA HIS A 335 -7.63 -13.41 10.54
C HIS A 335 -7.39 -14.52 11.59
N PHE A 336 -7.07 -15.74 11.15
CA PHE A 336 -6.75 -16.86 12.05
C PHE A 336 -5.40 -16.66 12.74
N ALA A 337 -4.36 -16.25 12.00
CA ALA A 337 -3.04 -16.09 12.58
C ALA A 337 -2.97 -14.98 13.63
N ASP A 338 -3.68 -13.87 13.43
CA ASP A 338 -3.75 -12.76 14.39
C ASP A 338 -4.45 -13.17 15.71
N ARG A 339 -5.19 -14.29 15.71
CA ARG A 339 -5.79 -14.93 16.90
C ARG A 339 -4.90 -16.02 17.50
N GLY A 340 -3.72 -16.27 16.94
CA GLY A 340 -2.83 -17.37 17.34
C GLY A 340 -3.30 -18.74 16.87
N GLU A 341 -4.30 -18.81 15.97
CA GLU A 341 -4.92 -20.06 15.52
C GLU A 341 -4.17 -20.63 14.30
N LEU A 342 -2.87 -20.93 14.47
CA LEU A 342 -2.04 -21.46 13.39
C LEU A 342 -2.59 -22.78 12.82
N TYR A 343 -3.29 -23.56 13.64
CA TYR A 343 -3.97 -24.77 13.22
C TYR A 343 -5.10 -24.49 12.21
N ASN A 344 -5.88 -23.42 12.42
CA ASN A 344 -6.91 -22.97 11.48
C ASN A 344 -6.29 -22.44 10.18
N CYS A 345 -5.11 -21.81 10.24
CA CYS A 345 -4.36 -21.42 9.03
C CYS A 345 -4.02 -22.64 8.14
N ILE A 346 -3.55 -23.73 8.74
CA ILE A 346 -3.19 -24.97 8.01
C ILE A 346 -4.44 -25.67 7.48
N ALA A 347 -5.48 -25.83 8.31
CA ALA A 347 -6.74 -26.44 7.91
C ALA A 347 -7.42 -25.68 6.77
N PHE A 348 -7.46 -24.34 6.87
CA PHE A 348 -8.01 -23.48 5.83
C PHE A 348 -7.19 -23.54 4.53
N SER A 349 -5.86 -23.69 4.60
CA SER A 349 -5.03 -23.89 3.41
C SER A 349 -5.43 -25.15 2.62
N ASP A 350 -5.69 -26.26 3.32
CA ASP A 350 -6.16 -27.50 2.68
C ASP A 350 -7.56 -27.32 2.07
N LEU A 351 -8.51 -26.75 2.83
CA LEU A 351 -9.87 -26.49 2.36
C LEU A 351 -9.86 -25.56 1.13
N PHE A 352 -9.21 -24.41 1.21
CA PHE A 352 -9.13 -23.42 0.13
C PHE A 352 -8.51 -24.03 -1.14
N SER A 353 -7.49 -24.87 -0.99
CA SER A 353 -6.88 -25.58 -2.12
C SER A 353 -7.81 -26.58 -2.78
N LYS A 354 -8.59 -27.34 -1.99
CA LYS A 354 -9.56 -28.31 -2.51
C LYS A 354 -10.73 -27.61 -3.20
N THR A 355 -11.29 -26.57 -2.59
CA THR A 355 -12.47 -25.88 -3.11
C THR A 355 -12.18 -25.10 -4.39
N PHE A 356 -11.02 -24.46 -4.49
CA PHE A 356 -10.72 -23.53 -5.60
C PHE A 356 -9.59 -23.98 -6.53
N GLY A 357 -9.01 -25.16 -6.31
CA GLY A 357 -7.89 -25.67 -7.11
C GLY A 357 -6.59 -24.84 -7.00
N MET A 358 -6.51 -23.92 -6.04
CA MET A 358 -5.37 -23.02 -5.89
C MET A 358 -4.29 -23.62 -4.98
N LYS A 359 -3.01 -23.56 -5.37
CA LYS A 359 -1.88 -23.98 -4.51
C LYS A 359 -1.64 -22.96 -3.37
N SER A 360 -2.37 -23.10 -2.27
CA SER A 360 -2.41 -22.13 -1.15
C SER A 360 -1.21 -22.24 -0.20
N ARG A 361 -0.64 -23.44 -0.06
CA ARG A 361 0.43 -23.79 0.90
C ARG A 361 1.66 -22.90 0.84
N GLN A 362 2.04 -22.43 -0.36
CA GLN A 362 3.17 -21.49 -0.53
C GLN A 362 2.85 -20.09 -0.01
N PHE A 363 1.60 -19.64 -0.14
CA PHE A 363 1.15 -18.35 0.40
C PHE A 363 1.03 -18.43 1.93
N LEU A 364 0.55 -19.57 2.46
CA LEU A 364 0.54 -19.87 3.89
C LEU A 364 1.95 -19.74 4.47
N ALA A 365 2.91 -20.51 3.94
CA ALA A 365 4.29 -20.52 4.43
C ALA A 365 4.93 -19.13 4.35
N ASN A 366 4.75 -18.42 3.23
CA ASN A 366 5.25 -17.07 3.08
C ASN A 366 4.64 -16.10 4.11
N ASP A 367 3.32 -16.13 4.33
CA ASP A 367 2.69 -15.23 5.29
C ASP A 367 3.10 -15.54 6.73
N LEU A 368 3.11 -16.82 7.14
CA LEU A 368 3.49 -17.21 8.50
C LEU A 368 4.94 -16.83 8.82
N LEU A 369 5.91 -17.16 7.95
CA LEU A 369 7.32 -16.86 8.16
C LEU A 369 7.62 -15.35 8.20
N ASN A 370 6.97 -14.57 7.34
CA ASN A 370 7.27 -13.15 7.22
C ASN A 370 6.53 -12.26 8.23
N LYS A 371 5.32 -12.67 8.65
CA LYS A 371 4.40 -11.78 9.36
C LYS A 371 3.96 -12.28 10.73
N GLN A 372 4.07 -13.58 11.01
CA GLN A 372 3.46 -14.17 12.21
C GLN A 372 4.50 -14.79 13.13
N LEU A 373 5.26 -15.81 12.67
CA LEU A 373 6.19 -16.56 13.52
C LEU A 373 7.23 -15.72 14.29
N PRO A 374 7.76 -14.60 13.75
CA PRO A 374 8.67 -13.73 14.51
C PRO A 374 8.02 -12.91 15.64
N TYR A 375 6.70 -12.97 15.82
CA TYR A 375 5.96 -12.08 16.74
C TYR A 375 4.91 -12.77 17.61
N ILE A 376 4.71 -14.09 17.46
CA ILE A 376 3.81 -14.88 18.30
C ILE A 376 4.54 -15.44 19.52
N ASP A 377 3.82 -15.77 20.58
CA ASP A 377 4.39 -16.45 21.74
C ASP A 377 5.08 -17.78 21.31
N PHE A 378 6.27 -18.04 21.87
CA PHE A 378 7.07 -19.21 21.53
C PHE A 378 6.40 -20.51 21.99
N PHE A 379 6.59 -21.60 21.23
CA PHE A 379 6.10 -22.95 21.54
C PHE A 379 7.13 -24.00 21.12
N ASP A 380 7.00 -25.21 21.68
CA ASP A 380 8.06 -26.24 21.61
C ASP A 380 8.49 -26.60 20.18
N ASN A 381 7.53 -26.77 19.26
CA ASN A 381 7.84 -27.08 17.86
C ASN A 381 8.08 -25.86 16.98
N TRP A 382 8.31 -24.67 17.54
CA TRP A 382 8.48 -23.44 16.74
C TRP A 382 9.64 -23.58 15.74
N PHE A 383 10.78 -24.11 16.18
CA PHE A 383 11.93 -24.36 15.30
C PHE A 383 11.54 -25.28 14.14
N ASN A 384 11.03 -26.47 14.45
CA ASN A 384 10.66 -27.47 13.46
C ASN A 384 9.59 -26.93 12.49
N LEU A 385 8.61 -26.14 12.96
CA LEU A 385 7.64 -25.49 12.09
C LEU A 385 8.30 -24.50 11.13
N VAL A 386 9.25 -23.69 11.59
CA VAL A 386 10.01 -22.78 10.71
C VAL A 386 10.73 -23.57 9.62
N ASN A 387 11.45 -24.63 9.97
CA ASN A 387 12.15 -25.49 9.01
C ASN A 387 11.18 -26.10 7.99
N VAL A 388 10.00 -26.57 8.43
CA VAL A 388 8.93 -27.07 7.54
C VAL A 388 8.48 -26.03 6.53
N LEU A 389 8.15 -24.83 6.98
CA LEU A 389 7.62 -23.77 6.11
C LEU A 389 8.70 -23.24 5.16
N VAL A 390 9.95 -23.15 5.61
CA VAL A 390 11.08 -22.73 4.76
C VAL A 390 11.34 -23.79 3.68
N ASP A 391 11.34 -25.08 4.03
CA ASP A 391 11.48 -26.16 3.06
C ASP A 391 10.35 -26.15 2.01
N MET A 392 9.10 -25.91 2.45
CA MET A 392 7.96 -25.75 1.55
C MET A 392 8.18 -24.64 0.53
N LEU A 393 8.75 -23.51 0.93
CA LEU A 393 9.07 -22.43 -0.01
C LEU A 393 10.28 -22.79 -0.89
N ARG A 394 11.32 -23.42 -0.34
CA ARG A 394 12.52 -23.77 -1.10
C ARG A 394 12.24 -24.80 -2.21
N ASN A 395 11.46 -25.83 -1.88
CA ASN A 395 11.32 -27.01 -2.74
C ASN A 395 10.00 -27.02 -3.53
N ASN A 396 8.95 -26.34 -3.05
CA ASN A 396 7.62 -26.42 -3.68
C ASN A 396 7.17 -25.13 -4.39
N THR A 397 7.99 -24.07 -4.42
CA THR A 397 7.68 -22.85 -5.17
C THR A 397 8.72 -22.51 -6.23
N GLN A 398 8.25 -21.99 -7.37
CA GLN A 398 9.13 -21.41 -8.39
C GLN A 398 9.54 -19.96 -8.03
N ASN A 399 8.86 -19.35 -7.06
CA ASN A 399 9.09 -17.96 -6.69
C ASN A 399 10.21 -17.83 -5.65
N LYS A 400 11.45 -17.71 -6.13
CA LYS A 400 12.65 -17.53 -5.30
C LYS A 400 12.64 -16.26 -4.43
N SER A 401 11.70 -15.33 -4.64
CA SER A 401 11.61 -14.10 -3.84
C SER A 401 10.94 -14.27 -2.47
N PHE A 402 10.27 -15.40 -2.20
CA PHE A 402 9.57 -15.61 -0.93
C PHE A 402 10.50 -15.80 0.27
N ILE A 403 11.68 -16.40 0.08
CA ILE A 403 12.71 -16.48 1.11
C ILE A 403 13.72 -15.35 0.86
N ASN A 404 13.60 -14.27 1.61
CA ASN A 404 14.57 -13.18 1.56
C ASN A 404 15.48 -13.19 2.79
N LYS A 405 16.69 -12.63 2.64
CA LYS A 405 17.70 -12.61 3.72
C LYS A 405 17.17 -11.96 5.01
N LYS A 406 16.36 -10.89 4.91
CA LYS A 406 15.82 -10.16 6.06
C LYS A 406 14.91 -11.06 6.90
N THR A 407 14.09 -11.89 6.28
CA THR A 407 13.20 -12.83 6.96
C THR A 407 13.99 -13.91 7.69
N LEU A 408 15.01 -14.49 7.05
CA LEU A 408 15.88 -15.48 7.69
C LEU A 408 16.57 -14.90 8.94
N HIS A 409 17.12 -13.69 8.85
CA HIS A 409 17.76 -13.03 10.00
C HIS A 409 16.76 -12.81 11.13
N LYS A 410 15.53 -12.34 10.85
CA LYS A 410 14.50 -12.18 11.88
C LYS A 410 14.16 -13.47 12.60
N LEU A 411 14.06 -14.58 11.87
CA LEU A 411 13.78 -15.90 12.46
C LEU A 411 14.95 -16.39 13.31
N GLN A 412 16.19 -16.16 12.87
CA GLN A 412 17.40 -16.49 13.64
C GLN A 412 17.53 -15.62 14.89
N ASP A 413 17.22 -14.34 14.80
CA ASP A 413 17.22 -13.42 15.95
C ASP A 413 16.16 -13.83 16.95
N TYR A 414 14.95 -14.21 16.49
CA TYR A 414 13.92 -14.75 17.36
C TYR A 414 14.34 -16.08 18.02
N ALA A 415 14.95 -16.98 17.26
CA ALA A 415 15.48 -18.24 17.79
C ALA A 415 16.55 -18.04 18.89
N LYS A 416 17.44 -17.05 18.72
CA LYS A 416 18.43 -16.66 19.72
C LYS A 416 17.79 -16.19 21.03
N LEU A 417 16.73 -15.40 20.95
CA LEU A 417 15.98 -14.95 22.13
C LEU A 417 15.40 -16.13 22.93
N HIS A 418 15.10 -17.24 22.25
CA HIS A 418 14.55 -18.46 22.84
C HIS A 418 15.59 -19.58 22.98
N GLY A 419 16.87 -19.23 23.12
CA GLY A 419 17.91 -20.16 23.57
C GLY A 419 18.60 -21.00 22.50
N ARG A 420 18.32 -20.78 21.20
CA ARG A 420 18.99 -21.51 20.10
C ARG A 420 19.81 -20.57 19.23
N THR A 421 21.10 -20.45 19.57
CA THR A 421 22.03 -19.49 18.93
C THR A 421 22.42 -19.86 17.50
N ASP A 422 22.56 -21.16 17.23
CA ASP A 422 23.00 -21.72 15.95
C ASP A 422 21.84 -22.28 15.13
N PHE A 423 20.63 -21.73 15.33
CA PHE A 423 19.47 -22.14 14.57
C PHE A 423 19.65 -21.79 13.08
N ASP A 424 19.59 -22.81 12.22
CA ASP A 424 19.52 -22.64 10.77
C ASP A 424 18.09 -22.89 10.27
N PRO A 425 17.34 -21.85 9.86
CA PRO A 425 16.01 -22.02 9.27
C PRO A 425 16.01 -22.83 7.96
N LEU A 426 17.16 -23.00 7.30
CA LEU A 426 17.30 -23.73 6.04
C LEU A 426 17.56 -25.23 6.23
N GLN A 427 17.86 -25.66 7.46
CA GLN A 427 18.00 -27.06 7.79
C GLN A 427 16.64 -27.78 7.63
N PHE A 428 16.64 -29.05 7.26
CA PHE A 428 15.42 -29.85 7.23
C PHE A 428 15.80 -31.27 7.63
N ASP A 429 15.32 -31.70 8.79
CA ASP A 429 15.64 -32.98 9.42
C ASP A 429 14.40 -33.87 9.56
N ASP A 430 14.61 -35.07 10.12
CA ASP A 430 13.56 -36.08 10.27
C ASP A 430 12.44 -35.60 11.22
N GLU A 431 12.77 -34.78 12.23
CA GLU A 431 11.77 -34.20 13.14
C GLU A 431 10.86 -33.20 12.40
N ALA A 432 11.43 -32.32 11.58
CA ALA A 432 10.66 -31.43 10.73
C ALA A 432 9.81 -32.21 9.71
N LEU A 433 10.32 -33.32 9.16
CA LEU A 433 9.56 -34.18 8.25
C LEU A 433 8.35 -34.83 8.95
N LEU A 434 8.55 -35.37 10.15
CA LEU A 434 7.48 -35.97 10.97
C LEU A 434 6.44 -34.93 11.35
N LEU A 435 6.86 -33.74 11.79
CA LEU A 435 5.95 -32.63 12.10
C LEU A 435 5.15 -32.21 10.86
N ARG A 436 5.80 -32.08 9.70
CA ARG A 436 5.11 -31.77 8.43
C ARG A 436 4.04 -32.81 8.11
N HIS A 437 4.36 -34.10 8.23
CA HIS A 437 3.39 -35.16 7.97
C HIS A 437 2.21 -35.07 8.95
N GLU A 438 2.50 -34.94 10.24
CA GLU A 438 1.51 -34.83 11.31
C GLU A 438 0.54 -33.66 11.06
N LEU A 439 1.06 -32.44 10.87
CA LEU A 439 0.26 -31.23 10.69
C LEU A 439 -0.58 -31.29 9.41
N PHE A 440 0.03 -31.55 8.25
CA PHE A 440 -0.68 -31.47 6.97
C PHE A 440 -1.50 -32.72 6.64
N SER A 441 -1.38 -33.80 7.41
CA SER A 441 -2.29 -34.94 7.30
C SER A 441 -3.53 -34.79 8.18
N LYS A 442 -3.37 -34.28 9.41
CA LYS A 442 -4.42 -34.25 10.46
C LYS A 442 -5.12 -32.91 10.64
N LEU A 443 -4.48 -31.78 10.35
CA LEU A 443 -5.13 -30.46 10.40
C LEU A 443 -5.93 -30.23 9.12
N LYS A 444 -7.07 -30.89 9.04
CA LYS A 444 -8.04 -30.78 7.94
C LYS A 444 -9.44 -30.75 8.52
N TRP A 445 -10.28 -29.89 7.96
CA TRP A 445 -11.71 -29.92 8.24
C TRP A 445 -12.36 -30.99 7.35
N GLU A 446 -12.94 -32.00 8.00
CA GLU A 446 -13.69 -33.06 7.32
C GLU A 446 -15.07 -32.52 6.95
N CYS A 447 -15.43 -32.59 5.66
CA CYS A 447 -16.74 -32.26 5.10
C CYS A 447 -17.44 -31.03 5.68
N VAL A 448 -16.98 -29.84 5.27
CA VAL A 448 -17.85 -28.66 5.29
C VAL A 448 -18.86 -28.85 4.16
N GLU A 449 -20.09 -29.27 4.48
CA GLU A 449 -21.18 -29.30 3.50
C GLU A 449 -21.35 -27.92 2.84
N ASP A 450 -22.04 -27.85 1.69
CA ASP A 450 -22.13 -26.61 0.90
C ASP A 450 -22.69 -25.41 1.70
N ASP A 451 -23.41 -25.67 2.79
CA ASP A 451 -23.97 -24.68 3.73
C ASP A 451 -23.44 -24.80 5.18
N GLY A 452 -22.46 -25.69 5.42
CA GLY A 452 -21.96 -26.01 6.76
C GLY A 452 -21.13 -24.89 7.39
N GLN A 453 -21.28 -24.71 8.70
CA GLN A 453 -20.41 -23.86 9.51
C GLN A 453 -19.01 -24.47 9.57
N LEU A 454 -17.98 -23.61 9.50
CA LEU A 454 -16.61 -24.05 9.68
C LEU A 454 -16.39 -24.42 11.16
N PRO A 455 -15.77 -25.58 11.47
CA PRO A 455 -15.45 -25.95 12.84
C PRO A 455 -14.21 -25.17 13.30
N LEU A 456 -14.41 -23.91 13.66
CA LEU A 456 -13.35 -22.97 14.00
C LEU A 456 -12.82 -23.17 15.42
N SER A 457 -13.69 -23.60 16.33
CA SER A 457 -13.29 -23.88 17.72
C SER A 457 -12.50 -25.18 17.76
N LEU A 458 -11.44 -25.22 18.57
CA LEU A 458 -10.60 -26.41 18.65
C LEU A 458 -11.39 -27.64 19.12
N GLU A 459 -12.35 -27.42 20.02
CA GLU A 459 -13.20 -28.43 20.63
C GLU A 459 -14.21 -29.05 19.65
N GLU A 460 -14.55 -28.36 18.56
CA GLU A 460 -15.45 -28.83 17.50
C GLU A 460 -14.76 -29.82 16.55
N ASN A 461 -13.43 -29.91 16.62
CA ASN A 461 -12.62 -30.73 15.72
C ASN A 461 -12.31 -32.10 16.33
N SER A 462 -11.93 -33.06 15.47
CA SER A 462 -11.59 -34.43 15.89
C SER A 462 -10.41 -34.47 16.88
N GLU A 463 -10.33 -35.53 17.69
CA GLU A 463 -9.23 -35.70 18.66
C GLU A 463 -7.85 -35.67 17.99
N GLN A 464 -7.74 -36.20 16.77
CA GLN A 464 -6.48 -36.17 16.01
C GLN A 464 -6.11 -34.74 15.58
N PHE A 465 -7.10 -33.94 15.16
CA PHE A 465 -6.90 -32.53 14.86
C PHE A 465 -6.43 -31.78 16.11
N GLN A 466 -7.09 -31.99 17.25
CA GLN A 466 -6.75 -31.34 18.52
C GLN A 466 -5.32 -31.66 18.96
N LYS A 467 -4.90 -32.94 18.85
CA LYS A 467 -3.52 -33.35 19.14
C LYS A 467 -2.50 -32.68 18.22
N ALA A 468 -2.78 -32.63 16.92
CA ALA A 468 -1.88 -31.97 15.95
C ALA A 468 -1.82 -30.45 16.17
N ALA A 469 -2.94 -29.82 16.51
CA ALA A 469 -3.00 -28.39 16.82
C ALA A 469 -2.16 -28.04 18.06
N GLY A 470 -2.17 -28.90 19.07
CA GLY A 470 -1.35 -28.75 20.27
C GLY A 470 0.16 -28.67 20.00
N LEU A 471 0.64 -29.24 18.88
CA LEU A 471 2.05 -29.17 18.50
C LEU A 471 2.49 -27.76 18.08
N ILE A 472 1.57 -26.92 17.62
CA ILE A 472 1.85 -25.58 17.07
C ILE A 472 1.06 -24.47 17.77
N SER A 473 0.49 -24.78 18.93
CA SER A 473 -0.24 -23.81 19.75
C SER A 473 0.69 -23.26 20.82
N ALA A 474 0.72 -21.94 20.98
CA ALA A 474 1.36 -21.34 22.13
C ALA A 474 0.64 -21.77 23.42
N PRO A 475 1.37 -22.01 24.53
CA PRO A 475 0.73 -22.25 25.81
C PRO A 475 -0.18 -21.06 26.16
N ARG A 476 -1.44 -21.32 26.54
CA ARG A 476 -2.39 -20.27 26.91
C ARG A 476 -1.75 -19.42 28.03
N LYS A 477 -1.66 -18.11 27.85
CA LYS A 477 -1.24 -17.17 28.91
C LYS A 477 -2.09 -17.44 30.16
N GLY A 478 -1.48 -18.03 31.18
CA GLY A 478 -2.14 -18.50 32.39
C GLY A 478 -1.86 -19.95 32.81
N SER A 479 -1.13 -20.76 32.04
CA SER A 479 -0.79 -22.15 32.43
C SER A 479 0.63 -22.36 32.97
N THR A 480 1.38 -21.29 33.28
CA THR A 480 2.63 -21.38 34.04
C THR A 480 2.43 -20.74 35.42
N THR A 481 2.36 -21.58 36.45
CA THR A 481 2.27 -21.24 37.88
C THR A 481 3.56 -20.65 38.46
N HIS A 482 4.34 -19.91 37.67
CA HIS A 482 5.53 -19.24 38.18
C HIS A 482 5.48 -17.76 37.81
N ASN A 483 5.21 -16.97 38.84
CA ASN A 483 5.40 -15.53 38.80
C ASN A 483 6.90 -15.26 38.67
N PRO A 484 7.37 -14.35 37.80
CA PRO A 484 8.78 -13.97 37.74
C PRO A 484 9.37 -13.49 39.08
N SER A 485 8.52 -13.08 40.03
CA SER A 485 8.92 -12.79 41.42
C SER A 485 9.15 -14.03 42.29
N ASP A 486 8.87 -15.23 41.81
CA ASP A 486 9.16 -16.49 42.53
C ASP A 486 10.64 -16.92 42.32
N PHE A 487 11.37 -16.23 41.45
CA PHE A 487 12.81 -16.44 41.16
C PHE A 487 13.70 -15.28 41.62
N LEU A 488 13.13 -14.25 42.25
CA LEU A 488 13.84 -13.14 42.90
C LEU A 488 13.60 -13.22 44.40
#